data_AF-A0A6S6RR75-F1
#
_entry.id   AF-A0A6S6RR75-F1
#
_cell.length_a   1.000
_cell.length_b   1.000
_cell.length_c   1.000
_cell.angle_alpha   90.00
_cell.angle_beta   90.00
_cell.angle_gamma   90.00
#
_symmetry.space_group_name_H-M   'P 1'
#
loop_
_entity.id
_entity.type
_entity.pdbx_description
1 polymer ?
#
loop_
_entity_poly.entity_id
_entity_poly.type
_entity_poly.pdbx_seq_one_letter_code
_entity_poly.pdbx_strand_id
1 'polypeptide(L)' 'MELKLAAQRALNLMYLTLLNDDDTDEKVKILCHQAKTAQGNTAAI' A
#
# COMPACT_ATOMS: atom_id res chain seq x y z
N MET A 1 -8.86 -15.72 -13.81
CA MET A 1 -8.23 -16.07 -12.51
C MET A 1 -6.83 -15.47 -12.41
N GLU A 2 -6.01 -15.59 -13.45
CA GLU A 2 -4.66 -15.01 -13.50
C GLU A 2 -4.53 -13.56 -13.02
N LEU A 3 -5.39 -12.65 -13.49
CA LEU A 3 -5.30 -11.24 -13.08
C LEU A 3 -5.48 -11.04 -11.57
N LYS A 4 -6.35 -11.83 -10.92
CA LYS A 4 -6.56 -11.76 -9.47
C LYS A 4 -5.34 -12.29 -8.71
N LEU A 5 -4.72 -13.37 -9.20
CA LEU A 5 -3.48 -13.91 -8.62
C LEU A 5 -2.31 -12.93 -8.79
N ALA A 6 -2.20 -12.32 -9.97
CA ALA A 6 -1.20 -11.29 -10.25
C ALA A 6 -1.40 -10.07 -9.34
N ALA A 7 -2.64 -9.61 -9.15
CA ALA A 7 -2.95 -8.50 -8.24
C ALA A 7 -2.60 -8.83 -6.78
N GLN A 8 -2.93 -10.04 -6.30
CA GLN A 8 -2.56 -10.47 -4.95
C GLN A 8 -1.04 -10.53 -4.77
N ARG A 9 -0.30 -11.00 -5.78
CA ARG A 9 1.17 -11.02 -5.76
C ARG A 9 1.75 -9.61 -5.75
N ALA A 10 1.18 -8.70 -6.56
CA ALA A 10 1.61 -7.31 -6.62
C ALA A 10 1.43 -6.63 -5.25
N LEU A 11 0.27 -6.83 -4.60
CA LEU A 11 0.01 -6.29 -3.27
C LEU A 11 1.10 -6.70 -2.26
N ASN A 12 1.42 -7.99 -2.19
CA ASN A 12 2.39 -8.53 -1.24
C ASN A 12 3.85 -8.09 -1.51
N LEU A 13 4.11 -7.47 -2.66
CA LEU A 13 5.44 -6.97 -3.07
C LEU A 13 5.46 -5.44 -3.17
N MET A 14 4.34 -4.77 -2.89
CA MET A 14 4.20 -3.35 -3.09
C MET A 14 4.92 -2.55 -2.01
N TYR A 15 5.67 -1.54 -2.44
CA TYR A 15 6.16 -0.46 -1.58
C TYR A 15 5.18 0.70 -1.73
N LEU A 16 4.35 0.95 -0.71
CA LEU A 16 3.30 1.96 -0.78
C LEU A 16 3.88 3.33 -0.44
N THR A 17 4.24 4.12 -1.46
CA THR A 17 4.94 5.39 -1.28
C THR A 17 4.02 6.59 -1.13
N LEU A 18 4.43 7.54 -0.29
CA LEU A 18 3.92 8.92 -0.26
C LEU A 18 5.14 9.86 -0.22
N LEU A 19 5.37 10.61 -1.30
CA LEU A 19 6.55 11.45 -1.50
C LEU A 19 6.15 12.72 -2.27
N ASN A 20 5.29 13.53 -1.67
CA ASN A 20 4.84 14.81 -2.20
C ASN A 20 5.37 15.98 -1.34
N ASP A 21 5.52 17.15 -1.96
CA ASP A 21 5.99 18.36 -1.28
C ASP A 21 5.06 18.81 -0.13
N ASP A 22 3.79 18.42 -0.18
CA ASP A 22 2.75 18.80 0.78
C ASP A 22 2.37 17.66 1.75
N ASP A 23 3.24 16.67 1.92
CA ASP A 23 3.01 15.58 2.86
C ASP A 23 2.96 16.08 4.32
N THR A 24 2.07 15.46 5.09
CA THR A 24 1.86 15.79 6.51
C THR A 24 1.78 14.50 7.31
N ASP A 25 1.99 14.59 8.63
CA ASP A 25 1.83 13.45 9.55
C ASP A 25 0.46 12.76 9.41
N GLU A 26 -0.59 13.53 9.12
CA GLU A 26 -1.93 12.97 8.93
C GLU A 26 -2.02 12.13 7.65
N LYS A 27 -1.41 12.58 6.54
CA LYS A 27 -1.33 11.80 5.31
C LYS A 27 -0.48 10.54 5.51
N VAL A 28 0.61 10.61 6.27
CA VAL A 28 1.43 9.44 6.62
C VAL A 28 0.65 8.44 7.49
N LYS A 29 -0.14 8.91 8.46
CA LYS A 29 -1.03 8.03 9.25
C LYS A 29 -2.05 7.33 8.36
N ILE A 30 -2.67 8.06 7.43
CA ILE A 30 -3.61 7.48 6.45
C ILE A 30 -2.90 6.41 5.60
N LEU A 31 -1.69 6.69 5.11
CA LEU A 31 -0.88 5.74 4.35
C LEU A 31 -0.61 4.44 5.13
N CYS A 32 -0.27 4.55 6.43
CA CYS A 32 -0.11 3.42 7.34
C CYS A 32 -1.39 2.56 7.48
N HIS A 33 -2.56 3.20 7.50
CA HIS A 33 -3.82 2.48 7.49
C HIS A 33 -4.10 1.82 6.13
N GLN A 34 -3.79 2.48 5.02
CA GLN A 34 -3.98 1.95 3.66
C GLN A 34 -3.10 0.76 3.33
N ALA A 35 -1.88 0.71 3.89
CA ALA A 35 -1.00 -0.44 3.75
C ALA A 35 -1.58 -1.74 4.31
N LYS A 36 -2.59 -1.64 5.21
CA LYS A 36 -3.34 -2.76 5.77
C LYS A 36 -4.66 -2.93 5.00
N THR A 37 -4.58 -3.56 3.83
CA THR A 37 -5.77 -3.77 2.99
C THR A 37 -6.61 -4.94 3.48
N ALA A 38 -7.85 -5.04 2.99
CA ALA A 38 -8.69 -6.21 3.23
C ALA A 38 -8.13 -7.52 2.61
N GLN A 39 -7.16 -7.41 1.69
CA GLN A 39 -6.51 -8.54 1.02
C GLN A 39 -5.13 -8.86 1.59
N GLY A 40 -4.71 -8.17 2.67
CA GLY A 40 -3.42 -8.33 3.31
C GLY A 40 -2.61 -7.03 3.35
N ASN A 41 -1.38 -7.13 3.85
CA ASN A 41 -0.48 -5.99 3.95
C ASN A 41 0.33 -5.81 2.68
N THR A 42 0.74 -4.57 2.41
CA THR A 42 1.84 -4.29 1.48
C THR A 42 3.17 -4.80 2.04
N ALA A 43 4.21 -4.89 1.21
CA ALA A 43 5.54 -5.32 1.67
C ALA A 43 6.16 -4.26 2.60
N ALA A 44 5.95 -2.99 2.28
CA ALA A 44 6.47 -1.85 3.02
C ALA A 44 5.69 -0.57 2.69
N ILE A 45 6.06 0.49 3.40
CA ILE A 45 5.58 1.87 3.28
C ILE A 45 6.80 2.78 3.20
#